data_AF-A0A031K1L5-F1
#
_entry.id   AF-A0A031K1L5-F1
#
_cell.length_a   1.000
_cell.length_b   1.000
_cell.length_c   1.000
_cell.angle_alpha   90.00
_cell.angle_beta   90.00
_cell.angle_gamma   90.00
#
_symmetry.space_group_name_H-M   'P 1'
#
loop_
_entity.id
_entity.type
_entity.pdbx_description
1 polymer ?
#
loop_
_entity_poly.entity_id
_entity_poly.type
_entity_poly.pdbx_seq_one_letter_code
_entity_poly.pdbx_strand_id
1 'polypeptide(L)'
;MTDPSSPLGHNGGPPLDEDEGPPVPRYCKYCRHWSAPSNWEVHAYESFQLGLSRRRVKRPTGSCDRVLIRPGKPLAFSATTDTFGCFNFSAKPREPFTRGHGFVTIYAGDHVVWQGWEKDLPDEYR
;
A
#
# COMPACT_ATOMS: atom_id res chain seq x y z
N MET A 1 -4.12 -22.47 35.97
CA MET A 1 -4.87 -21.62 35.02
C MET A 1 -3.93 -20.50 34.62
N THR A 2 -3.27 -20.65 33.49
CA THR A 2 -2.28 -19.70 32.97
C THR A 2 -2.97 -18.98 31.83
N ASP A 3 -3.30 -17.71 32.03
CA ASP A 3 -3.92 -16.87 30.99
C ASP A 3 -2.82 -16.27 30.10
N PRO A 4 -2.75 -16.59 28.80
CA PRO A 4 -1.62 -16.26 27.93
C PRO A 4 -1.88 -15.03 27.04
N SER A 5 -2.49 -13.97 27.56
CA SER A 5 -2.90 -12.84 26.71
C SER A 5 -2.68 -11.46 27.34
N SER A 6 -1.48 -11.18 27.83
CA SER A 6 -1.03 -9.78 27.92
C SER A 6 -0.44 -9.36 26.58
N PRO A 7 -1.08 -8.46 25.79
CA PRO A 7 -0.43 -7.92 24.62
C PRO A 7 0.77 -7.08 25.06
N LEU A 8 1.95 -7.48 24.61
CA LEU A 8 3.22 -6.76 24.74
C LEU A 8 3.13 -5.43 23.97
N GLY A 9 2.48 -4.43 24.55
CA GLY A 9 2.43 -3.07 24.03
C GLY A 9 3.31 -2.13 24.84
N HIS A 10 4.56 -1.93 24.42
CA HIS A 10 5.38 -0.81 24.87
C HIS A 10 5.07 0.43 24.01
N ASN A 11 4.81 1.57 24.70
CA ASN A 11 4.99 2.97 24.28
C ASN A 11 3.79 3.93 24.43
N GLY A 12 2.71 3.59 25.15
CA GLY A 12 1.74 4.62 25.62
C GLY A 12 1.19 5.58 24.55
N GLY A 13 1.19 5.17 23.28
CA GLY A 13 0.58 5.93 22.21
C GLY A 13 -0.94 5.82 22.29
N PRO A 14 -1.70 6.71 21.61
CA PRO A 14 -3.15 6.55 21.51
C PRO A 14 -3.48 5.14 21.00
N PRO A 15 -4.59 4.53 21.47
CA PRO A 15 -5.01 3.21 21.03
C PRO A 15 -5.03 3.19 19.50
N LEU A 16 -4.34 2.23 18.90
CA LEU A 16 -4.52 1.99 17.47
C LEU A 16 -5.93 1.46 17.31
N ASP A 17 -6.77 2.13 16.52
CA ASP A 17 -8.08 1.62 16.17
C ASP A 17 -7.96 0.15 15.74
N GLU A 18 -8.83 -0.71 16.27
CA GLU A 18 -8.89 -2.11 15.88
C GLU A 18 -9.26 -2.18 14.41
N ASP A 19 -8.25 -2.41 13.57
CA ASP A 19 -8.40 -2.57 12.12
C ASP A 19 -9.06 -3.94 11.88
N GLU A 20 -10.40 -4.04 12.08
CA GLU A 20 -11.28 -5.20 11.85
C GLU A 20 -11.46 -5.50 10.35
N GLY A 21 -10.36 -5.50 9.59
CA GLY A 21 -10.35 -6.00 8.22
C GLY A 21 -9.94 -7.47 8.18
N PRO A 22 -10.43 -8.26 7.19
CA PRO A 22 -9.84 -9.57 6.92
C PRO A 22 -8.31 -9.44 6.72
N PRO A 23 -7.51 -10.51 6.86
CA PRO A 23 -6.06 -10.45 6.67
C PRO A 23 -5.73 -10.21 5.20
N VAL A 24 -5.96 -8.99 4.72
CA VAL A 24 -5.55 -8.55 3.40
C VAL A 24 -4.03 -8.50 3.45
N PRO A 25 -3.31 -9.07 2.47
CA PRO A 25 -1.87 -8.90 2.40
C PRO A 25 -1.57 -7.40 2.43
N ARG A 26 -0.98 -6.93 3.52
CA ARG A 26 -0.50 -5.56 3.61
C ARG A 26 0.74 -5.56 2.71
N TYR A 27 0.64 -4.92 1.55
CA TYR A 27 1.74 -4.86 0.59
C TYR A 27 2.69 -3.73 0.95
N CYS A 28 3.95 -3.99 0.73
CA CYS A 28 5.05 -3.10 1.07
C CYS A 28 4.99 -1.82 0.21
N LYS A 29 4.39 -1.89 -1.00
CA LYS A 29 4.02 -0.73 -1.82
C LYS A 29 3.13 0.31 -1.12
N TYR A 30 2.49 -0.04 0.00
CA TYR A 30 1.68 0.87 0.81
C TYR A 30 2.46 1.53 1.96
N CYS A 31 3.76 1.29 2.09
CA CYS A 31 4.60 1.88 3.13
C CYS A 31 5.46 3.05 2.57
N ARG A 32 5.82 4.03 3.41
CA ARG A 32 6.59 5.22 2.99
C ARG A 32 8.01 4.90 2.52
N HIS A 33 8.64 3.91 3.13
CA HIS A 33 10.04 3.54 2.87
C HIS A 33 10.14 2.34 1.92
N TRP A 34 9.35 2.38 0.85
CA TRP A 34 9.28 1.36 -0.18
C TRP A 34 10.21 1.68 -1.34
N SER A 35 11.03 0.72 -1.72
CA SER A 35 11.87 0.73 -2.92
C SER A 35 11.25 -0.19 -3.96
N ALA A 36 10.93 0.35 -5.14
CA ALA A 36 10.47 -0.45 -6.27
C ALA A 36 11.53 -1.47 -6.72
N PRO A 37 11.15 -2.60 -7.32
CA PRO A 37 12.13 -3.51 -7.91
C PRO A 37 12.93 -2.79 -9.00
N SER A 38 14.20 -3.19 -9.17
CA SER A 38 15.06 -2.55 -10.17
C SER A 38 14.60 -2.86 -11.59
N ASN A 39 14.87 -1.95 -12.54
CA ASN A 39 14.56 -2.18 -13.96
C ASN A 39 15.21 -3.47 -14.50
N TRP A 40 16.40 -3.79 -14.02
CA TRP A 40 17.08 -5.03 -14.37
C TRP A 40 16.28 -6.28 -13.93
N GLU A 41 15.79 -6.32 -12.69
CA GLU A 41 14.98 -7.45 -12.21
C GLU A 41 13.66 -7.56 -12.97
N VAL A 42 13.05 -6.43 -13.32
CA VAL A 42 11.84 -6.38 -14.15
C VAL A 42 12.11 -6.98 -15.53
N HIS A 43 13.11 -6.47 -16.25
CA HIS A 43 13.45 -6.95 -17.59
C HIS A 43 13.91 -8.41 -17.62
N ALA A 44 14.66 -8.84 -16.60
CA ALA A 44 15.09 -10.23 -16.49
C ALA A 44 13.89 -11.17 -16.34
N TYR A 45 12.88 -10.76 -15.56
CA TYR A 45 11.64 -11.50 -15.38
C TYR A 45 10.75 -11.49 -16.61
N GLU A 46 10.61 -10.35 -17.29
CA GLU A 46 9.90 -10.25 -18.57
C GLU A 46 10.54 -11.16 -19.64
N SER A 47 11.87 -11.14 -19.76
CA SER A 47 12.61 -12.00 -20.69
C SER A 47 12.43 -13.48 -20.36
N PHE A 48 12.35 -13.84 -19.08
CA PHE A 48 12.04 -15.20 -18.65
C PHE A 48 10.59 -15.60 -18.99
N GLN A 49 9.62 -14.73 -18.74
CA GLN A 49 8.20 -14.96 -19.07
C GLN A 49 7.97 -15.13 -20.59
N LEU A 50 8.66 -14.34 -21.41
CA LEU A 50 8.60 -14.43 -22.87
C LEU A 50 9.40 -15.61 -23.45
N GLY A 51 10.06 -16.42 -22.62
CA GLY A 51 10.89 -17.55 -23.06
C GLY A 51 12.20 -17.15 -23.75
N LEU A 52 12.53 -15.85 -23.78
CA LEU A 52 13.77 -15.32 -24.36
C LEU A 52 15.00 -15.64 -23.49
N SER A 53 14.77 -15.92 -22.20
CA SER A 53 15.79 -16.35 -21.25
C SER A 53 15.44 -17.70 -20.63
N ARG A 54 16.39 -18.62 -20.60
CA ARG A 54 16.28 -19.91 -19.88
C ARG A 54 16.70 -19.82 -18.41
N ARG A 55 17.23 -18.67 -17.98
CA ARG A 55 17.65 -18.47 -16.59
C ARG A 55 16.41 -18.31 -15.72
N ARG A 56 16.24 -19.21 -14.74
CA ARG A 56 15.22 -19.03 -13.70
C ARG A 56 15.54 -17.79 -12.88
N VAL A 57 14.58 -16.89 -12.77
CA VAL A 57 14.68 -15.63 -12.02
C VAL A 57 13.51 -15.54 -11.04
N LYS A 58 13.72 -14.83 -9.92
CA LYS A 58 12.63 -14.55 -8.98
C LYS A 58 11.68 -13.53 -9.60
N ARG A 59 10.40 -13.57 -9.20
CA ARG A 59 9.46 -12.50 -9.52
C ARG A 59 10.02 -11.19 -8.94
N PRO A 60 10.07 -10.09 -9.71
CA PRO A 60 10.53 -8.82 -9.22
C PRO A 60 9.54 -8.34 -8.16
N THR A 61 10.05 -8.15 -6.96
CA THR A 61 9.33 -7.62 -5.82
C THR A 61 10.23 -6.57 -5.21
N GLY A 62 9.74 -5.35 -5.04
CA GLY A 62 10.51 -4.33 -4.32
C GLY A 62 10.75 -4.72 -2.85
N SER A 63 11.34 -3.80 -2.08
CA SER A 63 11.61 -4.00 -0.66
C SER A 63 11.23 -2.80 0.20
N CYS A 64 10.87 -3.05 1.47
CA CYS A 64 10.82 -1.99 2.50
C CYS A 64 11.91 -2.21 3.54
N ASP A 65 12.55 -1.13 4.03
CA ASP A 65 13.65 -1.19 5.01
C ASP A 65 13.21 -1.07 6.46
N ARG A 66 13.06 -2.19 7.16
CA ARG A 66 12.51 -2.21 8.52
C ARG A 66 13.54 -1.76 9.53
N VAL A 67 13.23 -0.67 10.22
CA VAL A 67 14.00 -0.25 11.39
C VAL A 67 13.70 -1.21 12.54
N LEU A 68 14.74 -1.90 12.97
CA LEU A 68 14.76 -2.79 14.12
C LEU A 68 15.31 -2.01 15.31
N ILE A 69 14.40 -1.63 16.22
CA ILE A 69 14.75 -1.00 17.49
C ILE A 69 14.75 -2.10 18.55
N ARG A 70 15.88 -2.24 19.26
CA ARG A 70 16.00 -3.14 20.42
C ARG A 70 16.63 -2.38 21.59
N PRO A 71 16.15 -2.54 22.84
CA PRO A 71 16.72 -1.85 24.00
C PRO A 71 18.23 -2.13 24.13
N GLY A 72 19.02 -1.07 24.30
CA GLY A 72 20.47 -1.17 24.48
C GLY A 72 21.26 -1.64 23.24
N LYS A 73 20.65 -1.66 22.05
CA LYS A 73 21.33 -2.00 20.78
C LYS A 73 21.26 -0.85 19.78
N PRO A 74 22.26 -0.73 18.88
CA PRO A 74 22.17 0.21 17.77
C PRO A 74 20.95 -0.06 16.89
N LEU A 75 20.46 0.99 16.22
CA LEU A 75 19.46 0.86 15.16
C LEU A 75 19.99 -0.06 14.05
N ALA A 76 19.16 -1.00 13.61
CA ALA A 76 19.47 -1.88 12.49
C ALA A 76 18.37 -1.81 11.43
N PHE A 77 18.75 -1.99 10.16
CA PHE A 77 17.82 -1.99 9.02
C PHE A 77 17.76 -3.39 8.42
N SER A 78 16.56 -3.86 8.08
CA SER A 78 16.34 -5.16 7.45
C SER A 78 15.33 -5.02 6.31
N ALA A 79 15.73 -5.38 5.09
CA ALA A 79 14.85 -5.37 3.94
C ALA A 79 13.84 -6.53 3.99
N THR A 80 12.56 -6.24 3.82
CA THR A 80 11.48 -7.22 3.66
C THR A 80 10.85 -7.08 2.27
N THR A 81 10.39 -8.19 1.67
CA THR A 81 9.81 -8.22 0.32
C THR A 81 8.35 -7.74 0.27
N ASP A 82 7.81 -7.52 -0.94
CA ASP A 82 6.51 -6.86 -1.24
C ASP A 82 5.27 -7.35 -0.47
N THR A 83 5.27 -8.56 0.07
CA THR A 83 4.15 -9.13 0.85
C THR A 83 4.43 -8.99 2.36
N PHE A 84 4.57 -7.76 2.81
CA PHE A 84 4.82 -7.46 4.22
C PHE A 84 4.10 -6.18 4.66
N GLY A 85 3.52 -6.20 5.86
CA GLY A 85 2.76 -5.06 6.38
C GLY A 85 3.62 -3.90 6.85
N CYS A 86 3.02 -2.71 6.85
CA CYS A 86 3.62 -1.51 7.44
C CYS A 86 3.56 -1.63 8.97
N PHE A 87 4.44 -2.44 9.57
CA PHE A 87 4.55 -2.59 11.03
C PHE A 87 5.28 -1.38 11.64
N ASN A 88 6.59 -1.47 11.88
CA ASN A 88 7.43 -0.36 12.38
C ASN A 88 7.59 0.80 11.36
N PHE A 89 6.82 0.78 10.27
CA PHE A 89 6.91 1.73 9.19
C PHE A 89 5.64 2.52 9.10
N SER A 90 5.79 3.80 8.78
CA SER A 90 4.64 4.62 8.44
C SER A 90 4.00 4.12 7.15
N ALA A 91 2.69 3.89 7.19
CA ALA A 91 1.89 3.76 5.99
C ALA A 91 2.05 5.03 5.13
N LYS A 92 1.99 4.86 3.81
CA LYS A 92 1.81 5.99 2.90
C LYS A 92 0.57 6.76 3.38
N PRO A 93 0.65 8.10 3.46
CA PRO A 93 -0.56 8.88 3.65
C PRO A 93 -1.57 8.42 2.60
N ARG A 94 -2.83 8.20 3.01
CA ARG A 94 -3.90 8.06 2.02
C ARG A 94 -3.85 9.34 1.19
N GLU A 95 -3.80 9.18 -0.14
CA GLU A 95 -3.92 10.36 -1.00
C GLU A 95 -5.19 11.09 -0.58
N PRO A 96 -5.11 12.42 -0.34
CA PRO A 96 -6.30 13.16 0.04
C PRO A 96 -7.36 12.89 -1.02
N PHE A 97 -8.57 12.57 -0.56
CA PHE A 97 -9.72 12.45 -1.45
C PHE A 97 -9.90 13.81 -2.13
N THR A 98 -9.41 13.94 -3.36
CA THR A 98 -9.64 15.12 -4.16
C THR A 98 -11.05 15.02 -4.72
N ARG A 99 -12.02 15.57 -3.97
CA ARG A 99 -13.33 15.93 -4.52
C ARG A 99 -13.10 16.73 -5.81
N GLY A 100 -13.82 16.42 -6.88
CA GLY A 100 -13.70 17.10 -8.17
C GLY A 100 -12.97 16.31 -9.26
N HIS A 101 -12.44 15.12 -8.97
CA HIS A 101 -11.80 14.24 -9.98
C HIS A 101 -12.67 13.07 -10.42
N GLY A 102 -13.89 12.93 -9.90
CA GLY A 102 -14.84 11.97 -10.45
C GLY A 102 -15.22 12.37 -11.87
N PHE A 103 -15.22 11.43 -12.82
CA PHE A 103 -15.91 11.64 -14.09
C PHE A 103 -17.38 11.25 -13.87
N VAL A 104 -18.27 12.23 -13.94
CA VAL A 104 -19.66 12.10 -13.56
C VAL A 104 -20.51 12.14 -14.82
N THR A 105 -21.51 11.27 -14.88
CA THR A 105 -22.55 11.26 -15.91
C THR A 105 -23.90 11.33 -15.22
N ILE A 106 -24.71 12.33 -15.57
CA ILE A 106 -26.02 12.58 -14.99
C ILE A 106 -27.08 12.26 -16.03
N TYR A 107 -28.08 11.52 -15.60
CA TYR A 107 -29.19 11.06 -16.44
C TYR A 107 -30.49 11.74 -16.03
N ALA A 108 -31.33 12.07 -17.01
CA ALA A 108 -32.74 12.35 -16.80
C ALA A 108 -33.54 11.36 -17.65
N GLY A 109 -34.20 10.40 -16.99
CA GLY A 109 -34.74 9.22 -17.66
C GLY A 109 -33.62 8.43 -18.35
N ASP A 110 -33.80 8.13 -19.62
CA ASP A 110 -32.85 7.35 -20.43
C ASP A 110 -31.82 8.22 -21.19
N HIS A 111 -31.79 9.52 -20.92
CA HIS A 111 -30.90 10.46 -21.61
C HIS A 111 -29.84 11.02 -20.67
N VAL A 112 -28.61 11.12 -21.19
CA VAL A 112 -27.52 11.85 -20.52
C VAL A 112 -27.79 13.34 -20.65
N VAL A 113 -28.05 14.01 -19.52
CA VAL A 113 -28.27 15.47 -19.48
C VAL A 113 -26.98 16.23 -19.20
N TRP A 114 -26.00 15.59 -18.58
CA TRP A 114 -24.70 16.19 -18.35
C TRP A 114 -23.62 15.11 -18.18
N GLN A 115 -22.42 15.37 -18.67
CA GLN A 115 -21.26 14.49 -18.51
C GLN A 115 -19.97 15.32 -18.46
N GLY A 116 -19.14 15.07 -17.47
CA GLY A 116 -17.90 15.81 -17.30
C GLY A 116 -17.16 15.48 -16.01
N TRP A 117 -16.08 16.21 -15.75
CA TRP A 117 -15.40 16.10 -14.47
C TRP A 117 -16.23 16.78 -13.38
N GLU A 118 -16.28 16.18 -12.20
CA GLU A 118 -17.03 16.67 -11.03
C GLU A 118 -16.69 18.13 -10.67
N LYS A 119 -15.45 18.57 -10.91
CA LYS A 119 -15.04 19.97 -10.74
C LYS A 119 -15.78 20.96 -11.67
N ASP A 120 -16.27 20.48 -12.81
CA ASP A 120 -16.95 21.24 -13.84
C ASP A 120 -18.48 21.08 -13.75
N LEU A 121 -18.97 20.43 -12.69
CA LEU A 121 -20.40 20.18 -12.45
C LEU A 121 -21.15 21.50 -12.24
N PRO A 122 -22.15 21.83 -13.09
CA PRO A 122 -22.98 23.01 -12.93
C PRO A 122 -23.75 22.97 -11.60
N ASP A 123 -23.97 24.14 -10.98
CA ASP A 123 -24.67 24.24 -9.69
C ASP A 123 -26.12 23.71 -9.74
N GLU A 124 -26.76 23.72 -10.91
CA GLU A 124 -28.08 23.12 -11.14
C GLU A 124 -28.10 21.59 -10.94
N TYR A 125 -26.94 20.94 -10.94
CA TYR A 125 -26.76 19.51 -10.73
C TYR A 125 -25.96 19.14 -9.46
N ARG A 126 -25.58 20.14 -8.65
CA ARG A 126 -24.89 19.94 -7.36
C ARG A 126 -25.88 19.70 -6.23
#